data_AF-A0A220S4Y7-F1
#
_entry.id   AF-A0A220S4Y7-F1
#
_cell.length_a   1.000
_cell.length_b   1.000
_cell.length_c   1.000
_cell.angle_alpha   90.00
_cell.angle_beta   90.00
_cell.angle_gamma   90.00
#
_symmetry.space_group_name_H-M   'P 1'
#
loop_
_entity.id
_entity.type
_entity.pdbx_description
1 polymer ?
#
loop_
_entity_poly.entity_id
_entity_poly.type
_entity_poly.pdbx_seq_one_letter_code
_entity_poly.pdbx_strand_id
1 'polypeptide(L)'
;MKKCLLAAAVAVALMAALPAQADDLLTGDVRLACEATLCLSSGERPSECAPSLKRYFSIKHRKLSDTIKGRLNFLKLCPASNEENMPQLVDAIAHGAGRCDAKELNRVMRYTVQVRQCPRYHYSRDRDSCPIVSKTYIRPSKPSYCKAYFEHGWTTAGDAVRYVGEEKNGGKWVDVR
;
A
#
# COMPACT_ATOMS: atom_id res chain seq x y z
N MET A 1 36.48 64.57 18.70
CA MET A 1 36.03 63.17 18.71
C MET A 1 34.86 63.01 19.68
N LYS A 2 33.62 63.07 19.19
CA LYS A 2 32.41 62.78 19.96
C LYS A 2 31.49 61.96 19.06
N LYS A 3 31.21 60.73 19.48
CA LYS A 3 30.56 59.67 18.69
C LYS A 3 29.05 59.94 18.64
N CYS A 4 28.48 59.97 17.43
CA CYS A 4 27.03 59.91 17.21
C CYS A 4 26.55 58.49 17.52
N LEU A 5 25.58 58.35 18.43
CA LEU A 5 24.85 57.11 18.65
C LEU A 5 23.48 57.25 17.97
N LEU A 6 23.29 56.51 16.88
CA LEU A 6 22.00 56.33 16.22
C LEU A 6 21.25 55.21 16.94
N ALA A 7 20.07 55.52 17.46
CA ALA A 7 19.15 54.53 18.03
C ALA A 7 18.43 53.80 16.89
N ALA A 8 18.60 52.48 16.80
CA ALA A 8 17.87 51.62 15.88
C ALA A 8 16.54 51.20 16.53
N ALA A 9 15.42 51.61 15.93
CA ALA A 9 14.10 51.14 16.29
C ALA A 9 13.84 49.77 15.63
N VAL A 10 13.76 48.71 16.44
CA VAL A 10 13.36 47.36 15.99
C VAL A 10 11.83 47.31 15.98
N ALA A 11 11.23 47.35 14.79
CA ALA A 11 9.82 47.06 14.62
C ALA A 11 9.60 45.54 14.65
N VAL A 12 9.05 45.03 15.75
CA VAL A 12 8.58 43.64 15.86
C VAL A 12 7.29 43.52 15.07
N ALA A 13 7.35 42.91 13.89
CA ALA A 13 6.17 42.53 13.14
C ALA A 13 5.50 41.32 13.84
N LEU A 14 4.36 41.56 14.47
CA LEU A 14 3.46 40.51 14.93
C LEU A 14 2.94 39.75 13.71
N MET A 15 3.45 38.54 13.47
CA MET A 15 2.81 37.60 12.54
C MET A 15 1.53 37.10 13.21
N ALA A 16 0.39 37.64 12.78
CA ALA A 16 -0.90 37.07 13.10
C ALA A 16 -0.99 35.67 12.48
N ALA A 17 -1.01 34.63 13.31
CA ALA A 17 -1.36 33.29 12.88
C ALA A 17 -2.84 33.30 12.46
N LEU A 18 -3.08 33.31 11.15
CA LEU A 18 -4.41 33.06 10.59
C LEU A 18 -4.77 31.59 10.84
N PRO A 19 -5.97 31.26 11.36
CA PRO A 19 -6.42 29.89 11.39
C PRO A 19 -6.63 29.42 9.95
N ALA A 20 -6.03 28.29 9.59
CA ALA A 20 -6.25 27.63 8.30
C ALA A 20 -7.71 27.14 8.24
N GLN A 21 -8.57 27.88 7.55
CA GLN A 21 -9.97 27.51 7.27
C GLN A 21 -9.97 26.47 6.14
N ALA A 22 -9.71 25.20 6.45
CA ALA A 22 -9.67 24.10 5.46
C ALA A 22 -11.00 23.31 5.35
N ASP A 23 -11.95 23.54 6.27
CA ASP A 23 -13.15 22.69 6.39
C ASP A 23 -14.25 22.95 5.36
N ASP A 24 -14.22 24.08 4.62
CA ASP A 24 -15.30 24.46 3.70
C ASP A 24 -14.95 24.26 2.20
N LEU A 25 -13.75 23.75 1.88
CA LEU A 25 -13.28 23.68 0.49
C LEU A 25 -13.50 22.33 -0.20
N LEU A 26 -13.65 21.24 0.56
CA LEU A 26 -13.80 19.89 0.02
C LEU A 26 -15.13 19.29 0.49
N THR A 27 -16.08 19.12 -0.42
CA THR A 27 -17.38 18.50 -0.14
C THR A 27 -17.61 17.25 -1.00
N GLY A 28 -18.51 16.36 -0.54
CA GLY A 28 -18.91 15.17 -1.29
C GLY A 28 -17.75 14.23 -1.66
N ASP A 29 -17.76 13.73 -2.90
CA ASP A 29 -16.77 12.78 -3.42
C ASP A 29 -15.35 13.36 -3.49
N VAL A 30 -15.20 14.69 -3.63
CA VAL A 30 -13.88 15.36 -3.62
C VAL A 30 -13.20 15.19 -2.27
N ARG A 31 -13.94 15.42 -1.18
CA ARG A 31 -13.44 15.19 0.19
C ARG A 31 -13.06 13.73 0.39
N LEU A 32 -13.96 12.80 0.02
CA LEU A 32 -13.73 11.37 0.19
C LEU A 32 -12.54 10.87 -0.63
N ALA A 33 -12.27 11.45 -1.80
CA ALA A 33 -11.12 11.10 -2.62
C ALA A 33 -9.79 11.50 -1.97
N CYS A 34 -9.71 12.70 -1.40
CA CYS A 34 -8.52 13.15 -0.67
C CYS A 34 -8.29 12.31 0.59
N GLU A 35 -9.34 12.09 1.39
CA GLU A 35 -9.27 11.22 2.56
C GLU A 35 -8.89 9.78 2.19
N ALA A 36 -9.47 9.21 1.13
CA ALA A 36 -9.12 7.87 0.66
C ALA A 36 -7.65 7.78 0.23
N THR A 37 -7.11 8.82 -0.41
CA THR A 37 -5.68 8.86 -0.77
C THR A 37 -4.81 8.76 0.49
N LEU A 38 -5.09 9.57 1.51
CA LEU A 38 -4.35 9.52 2.78
C LEU A 38 -4.52 8.17 3.51
N CYS A 39 -5.75 7.69 3.63
CA CYS A 39 -6.08 6.42 4.29
C CYS A 39 -5.49 5.20 3.58
N LEU A 40 -5.33 5.25 2.25
CA LEU A 40 -4.70 4.20 1.47
C LEU A 40 -3.18 4.34 1.45
N SER A 41 -2.63 5.53 1.66
CA SER A 41 -1.18 5.69 1.89
C SER A 41 -0.75 5.20 3.27
N SER A 42 -1.66 5.07 4.23
CA SER A 42 -1.35 4.57 5.56
C SER A 42 -1.45 3.04 5.67
N GLY A 43 -0.51 2.44 6.42
CA GLY A 43 -0.63 1.07 6.92
C GLY A 43 -1.71 0.92 8.00
N GLU A 44 -2.02 1.99 8.71
CA GLU A 44 -3.05 2.04 9.75
C GLU A 44 -4.36 2.61 9.21
N ARG A 45 -5.49 1.99 9.58
CA ARG A 45 -6.82 2.38 9.12
C ARG A 45 -7.73 2.66 10.31
N PRO A 46 -7.72 3.91 10.84
CA PRO A 46 -8.63 4.30 11.90
C PRO A 46 -10.08 4.35 11.37
N SER A 47 -11.04 4.42 12.29
CA SER A 47 -12.48 4.38 11.97
C SER A 47 -12.93 5.53 11.06
N GLU A 48 -12.21 6.64 11.10
CA GLU A 48 -12.37 7.87 10.35
C GLU A 48 -12.15 7.64 8.85
N CYS A 49 -11.35 6.62 8.49
CA CYS A 49 -11.16 6.21 7.10
C CYS A 49 -12.36 5.44 6.52
N ALA A 50 -13.29 4.96 7.36
CA ALA A 50 -14.35 4.06 6.91
C ALA A 50 -15.23 4.64 5.79
N PRO A 51 -15.69 5.91 5.83
CA PRO A 51 -16.52 6.47 4.76
C PRO A 51 -15.79 6.51 3.41
N SER A 52 -14.55 6.98 3.43
CA SER A 52 -13.71 7.17 2.25
C SER A 52 -13.25 5.85 1.63
N LEU A 53 -12.86 4.89 2.47
CA LEU A 53 -12.54 3.54 2.03
C LEU A 53 -13.79 2.81 1.52
N LYS A 54 -14.94 2.95 2.18
CA LYS A 54 -16.21 2.37 1.70
C LYS A 54 -16.56 2.91 0.30
N ARG A 55 -16.39 4.21 0.08
CA ARG A 55 -16.61 4.84 -1.23
C ARG A 55 -15.63 4.34 -2.29
N TYR A 56 -14.35 4.24 -1.94
CA TYR A 56 -13.31 3.73 -2.84
C TYR A 56 -13.56 2.26 -3.24
N PHE A 57 -13.82 1.39 -2.27
CA PHE A 57 -14.02 -0.04 -2.51
C PHE A 57 -15.41 -0.38 -3.07
N SER A 58 -16.40 0.51 -2.98
CA SER A 58 -17.69 0.35 -3.67
C SER A 58 -17.57 0.51 -5.18
N ILE A 59 -16.51 1.18 -5.67
CA ILE A 59 -16.19 1.25 -7.09
C ILE A 59 -15.67 -0.11 -7.53
N LYS A 60 -16.58 -0.88 -8.12
CA LYS A 60 -16.31 -2.20 -8.69
C LYS A 60 -17.04 -2.33 -10.03
N HIS A 61 -16.32 -2.87 -11.01
CA HIS A 61 -16.84 -3.17 -12.33
C HIS A 61 -16.63 -4.65 -12.64
N ARG A 62 -17.21 -5.14 -13.74
CA ARG A 62 -17.05 -6.54 -14.16
C ARG A 62 -15.60 -6.89 -14.51
N LYS A 63 -14.86 -5.95 -15.10
CA LYS A 63 -13.44 -6.12 -15.44
C LYS A 63 -12.56 -5.43 -14.40
N LEU A 64 -11.43 -6.04 -14.08
CA LEU A 64 -10.45 -5.47 -13.15
C LEU A 64 -9.86 -4.16 -13.70
N SER A 65 -9.58 -4.10 -15.01
CA SER A 65 -9.10 -2.87 -15.68
C SER A 65 -10.05 -1.70 -15.46
N ASP A 66 -11.35 -1.94 -15.60
CA ASP A 66 -12.39 -0.92 -15.45
C ASP A 66 -12.50 -0.51 -13.97
N THR A 67 -12.37 -1.45 -13.03
CA THR A 67 -12.31 -1.19 -11.59
C THR A 67 -11.13 -0.30 -11.21
N ILE A 68 -9.94 -0.60 -11.72
CA ILE A 68 -8.73 0.21 -11.50
C ILE A 68 -8.94 1.61 -12.09
N LYS A 69 -9.44 1.72 -13.32
CA LYS A 69 -9.73 3.00 -13.96
C LYS A 69 -10.74 3.83 -13.16
N GLY A 70 -11.82 3.21 -12.68
CA GLY A 70 -12.84 3.87 -11.86
C GLY A 70 -12.26 4.38 -10.54
N ARG A 71 -11.44 3.56 -9.86
CA ARG A 71 -10.76 3.95 -8.62
C ARG A 71 -9.75 5.08 -8.86
N LEU A 72 -8.97 5.00 -9.94
CA LEU A 72 -8.05 6.07 -10.33
C LEU A 72 -8.80 7.38 -10.59
N ASN A 73 -9.89 7.34 -11.33
CA ASN A 73 -10.72 8.52 -11.60
C ASN A 73 -11.31 9.12 -10.32
N PHE A 74 -11.73 8.29 -9.38
CA PHE A 74 -12.19 8.75 -8.07
C PHE A 74 -11.07 9.44 -7.29
N LEU A 75 -9.88 8.85 -7.18
CA LEU A 75 -8.74 9.47 -6.48
C LEU A 75 -8.32 10.80 -7.12
N LYS A 76 -8.44 10.92 -8.46
CA LYS A 76 -8.17 12.16 -9.21
C LYS A 76 -9.18 13.29 -8.97
N LEU A 77 -10.28 13.02 -8.25
CA LEU A 77 -11.16 14.10 -7.78
C LEU A 77 -10.49 14.95 -6.70
N CYS A 78 -9.48 14.41 -6.00
CA CYS A 78 -8.72 15.18 -5.04
C CYS A 78 -7.80 16.18 -5.78
N PRO A 79 -7.89 17.51 -5.54
CA PRO A 79 -7.03 18.49 -6.21
C PRO A 79 -5.54 18.21 -6.04
N ALA A 80 -5.15 17.71 -4.86
CA ALA A 80 -3.77 17.33 -4.55
C ALA A 80 -3.25 16.19 -5.44
N SER A 81 -4.09 15.42 -6.14
CA SER A 81 -3.64 14.30 -6.97
C SER A 81 -2.70 14.70 -8.12
N ASN A 82 -2.66 15.98 -8.47
CA ASN A 82 -1.84 16.51 -9.56
C ASN A 82 -0.52 17.16 -9.08
N GLU A 83 -0.31 17.24 -7.77
CA GLU A 83 0.94 17.75 -7.19
C GLU A 83 2.11 16.83 -7.52
N GLU A 84 3.35 17.31 -7.36
CA GLU A 84 4.54 16.51 -7.62
C GLU A 84 4.50 15.16 -6.90
N ASN A 85 4.90 14.06 -7.55
CA ASN A 85 4.86 12.67 -7.03
C ASN A 85 3.48 12.09 -6.64
N MET A 86 2.40 12.89 -6.61
CA MET A 86 1.04 12.41 -6.33
C MET A 86 0.46 11.54 -7.46
N PRO A 87 0.66 11.84 -8.77
CA PRO A 87 0.15 10.99 -9.85
C PRO A 87 0.66 9.54 -9.76
N GLN A 88 1.93 9.36 -9.44
CA GLN A 88 2.56 8.05 -9.28
C GLN A 88 1.97 7.31 -8.07
N LEU A 89 1.79 8.00 -6.94
CA LEU A 89 1.16 7.44 -5.75
C LEU A 89 -0.28 7.02 -6.02
N VAL A 90 -1.07 7.91 -6.64
CA VAL A 90 -2.49 7.67 -6.94
C VAL A 90 -2.66 6.52 -7.92
N ASP A 91 -1.78 6.40 -8.93
CA ASP A 91 -1.75 5.25 -9.83
C ASP A 91 -1.39 3.95 -9.10
N ALA A 92 -0.37 3.99 -8.24
CA ALA A 92 0.06 2.85 -7.46
C ALA A 92 -1.03 2.38 -6.48
N ILE A 93 -1.73 3.30 -5.81
CA ILE A 93 -2.89 3.02 -4.97
C ILE A 93 -4.00 2.36 -5.80
N ALA A 94 -4.36 2.93 -6.96
CA ALA A 94 -5.41 2.37 -7.82
C ALA A 94 -5.13 0.92 -8.24
N HIS A 95 -3.86 0.59 -8.51
CA HIS A 95 -3.44 -0.76 -8.87
C HIS A 95 -3.24 -1.68 -7.66
N GLY A 96 -2.84 -1.17 -6.49
CA GLY A 96 -2.44 -1.98 -5.33
C GLY A 96 -3.51 -2.16 -4.26
N ALA A 97 -4.31 -1.13 -3.97
CA ALA A 97 -5.23 -1.15 -2.84
C ALA A 97 -6.32 -2.23 -2.96
N GLY A 98 -6.41 -3.08 -1.92
CA GLY A 98 -7.31 -4.24 -1.88
C GLY A 98 -6.85 -5.42 -2.75
N ARG A 99 -5.61 -5.41 -3.24
CA ARG A 99 -5.01 -6.48 -4.05
C ARG A 99 -3.65 -6.96 -3.52
N CYS A 100 -3.18 -6.36 -2.45
CA CYS A 100 -1.86 -6.63 -1.86
C CYS A 100 -1.97 -7.05 -0.38
N ASP A 101 -3.16 -7.42 0.09
CA ASP A 101 -3.34 -8.03 1.41
C ASP A 101 -2.77 -9.46 1.45
N ALA A 102 -2.57 -9.98 2.66
CA ALA A 102 -1.99 -11.30 2.83
C ALA A 102 -2.80 -12.41 2.15
N LYS A 103 -4.14 -12.31 2.17
CA LYS A 103 -5.02 -13.30 1.54
C LYS A 103 -4.76 -13.37 0.03
N GLU A 104 -4.72 -12.24 -0.64
CA GLU A 104 -4.49 -12.17 -2.08
C GLU A 104 -3.05 -12.57 -2.43
N LEU A 105 -2.04 -12.10 -1.69
CA LEU A 105 -0.66 -12.51 -1.91
C LEU A 105 -0.46 -14.02 -1.73
N ASN A 106 -1.08 -14.64 -0.73
CA ASN A 106 -1.08 -16.10 -0.54
C ASN A 106 -1.80 -16.87 -1.65
N ARG A 107 -2.66 -16.19 -2.43
CA ARG A 107 -3.35 -16.75 -3.60
C ARG A 107 -2.51 -16.58 -4.86
N VAL A 108 -2.04 -15.37 -5.16
CA VAL A 108 -1.35 -15.04 -6.42
C VAL A 108 0.12 -15.45 -6.44
N MET A 109 0.78 -15.53 -5.28
CA MET A 109 2.18 -15.94 -5.19
C MET A 109 2.36 -17.46 -5.01
N ARG A 110 1.27 -18.22 -5.10
CA ARG A 110 1.28 -19.67 -4.98
C ARG A 110 1.87 -20.33 -6.23
N TYR A 111 2.73 -21.30 -6.03
CA TYR A 111 3.26 -22.13 -7.12
C TYR A 111 3.47 -23.57 -6.65
N THR A 112 3.48 -24.49 -7.60
CA THR A 112 3.67 -25.93 -7.35
C THR A 112 4.94 -26.40 -8.03
N VAL A 113 5.73 -27.20 -7.32
CA VAL A 113 6.91 -27.89 -7.87
C VAL A 113 6.81 -29.38 -7.62
N GLN A 114 7.40 -30.13 -8.53
CA GLN A 114 7.57 -31.57 -8.40
C GLN A 114 8.89 -31.84 -7.67
N VAL A 115 8.84 -32.60 -6.58
CA VAL A 115 10.04 -33.00 -5.83
C VAL A 115 10.10 -34.51 -5.72
N ARG A 116 11.30 -35.07 -5.86
CA ARG A 116 11.55 -36.48 -5.58
C ARG A 116 11.61 -36.66 -4.06
N GLN A 117 10.65 -37.39 -3.49
CA GLN A 117 10.59 -37.62 -2.05
C GLN A 117 10.82 -39.09 -1.74
N CYS A 118 12.03 -39.41 -1.27
CA CYS A 118 12.39 -40.76 -0.85
C CYS A 118 11.96 -40.98 0.62
N PRO A 119 11.18 -42.03 0.94
CA PRO A 119 10.87 -42.37 2.32
C PRO A 119 12.14 -42.73 3.11
N ARG A 120 12.23 -42.29 4.37
CA ARG A 120 13.43 -42.50 5.23
C ARG A 120 13.66 -43.96 5.66
N TYR A 121 12.69 -44.85 5.49
CA TYR A 121 12.66 -46.16 6.15
C TYR A 121 12.75 -47.39 5.22
N HIS A 122 13.14 -47.20 3.96
CA HIS A 122 13.31 -48.33 3.05
C HIS A 122 14.79 -48.64 2.83
N TYR A 123 15.24 -49.68 3.54
CA TYR A 123 16.50 -50.41 3.34
C TYR A 123 16.43 -51.28 2.07
N SER A 124 15.69 -50.87 1.04
CA SER A 124 15.66 -51.56 -0.24
C SER A 124 16.74 -50.97 -1.14
N ARG A 125 17.61 -51.83 -1.66
CA ARG A 125 18.70 -51.54 -2.61
C ARG A 125 18.24 -50.90 -3.93
N ASP A 126 16.97 -50.55 -4.04
CA ASP A 126 16.30 -50.08 -5.22
C ASP A 126 16.11 -48.56 -5.13
N ARG A 127 17.11 -47.83 -5.64
CA ARG A 127 17.11 -46.35 -5.69
C ARG A 127 15.98 -45.79 -6.55
N ASP A 128 15.24 -46.62 -7.29
CA ASP A 128 14.18 -46.20 -8.21
C ASP A 128 12.80 -46.02 -7.57
N SER A 129 12.60 -46.38 -6.29
CA SER A 129 11.26 -46.31 -5.66
C SER A 129 10.83 -44.92 -5.13
N CYS A 130 11.63 -43.85 -5.29
CA CYS A 130 11.26 -42.55 -4.73
C CYS A 130 10.18 -41.86 -5.57
N PRO A 131 8.93 -41.70 -5.08
CA PRO A 131 7.88 -41.04 -5.83
C PRO A 131 8.19 -39.55 -6.05
N ILE A 132 7.73 -39.04 -7.19
CA ILE A 132 7.63 -37.61 -7.43
C ILE A 132 6.33 -37.13 -6.77
N VAL A 133 6.44 -36.16 -5.87
CA VAL A 133 5.30 -35.55 -5.19
C VAL A 133 5.21 -34.07 -5.53
N SER A 134 3.98 -33.57 -5.69
CA SER A 134 3.71 -32.15 -5.87
C SER A 134 3.73 -31.45 -4.51
N LYS A 135 4.56 -30.42 -4.37
CA LYS A 135 4.56 -29.52 -3.22
C LYS A 135 4.20 -28.11 -3.65
N THR A 136 3.36 -27.47 -2.85
CA THR A 136 2.90 -26.09 -3.08
C THR A 136 3.57 -25.16 -2.09
N TYR A 137 4.09 -24.04 -2.59
CA TYR A 137 4.76 -23.00 -1.82
C TYR A 137 4.20 -21.63 -2.18
N ILE A 138 4.56 -20.62 -1.39
CA ILE A 138 4.17 -19.23 -1.59
C ILE A 138 5.43 -18.40 -1.69
N ARG A 139 5.63 -17.70 -2.80
CA ARG A 139 6.85 -16.91 -3.00
C ARG A 139 6.93 -15.76 -1.98
N PRO A 140 8.11 -15.48 -1.41
CA PRO A 140 8.35 -14.33 -0.52
C PRO A 140 8.56 -13.01 -1.29
N SER A 141 8.22 -12.96 -2.58
CA SER A 141 8.32 -11.77 -3.42
C SER A 141 6.95 -11.17 -3.69
N LYS A 142 6.89 -9.84 -3.81
CA LYS A 142 5.66 -9.12 -4.17
C LYS A 142 5.56 -8.95 -5.69
N PRO A 143 4.36 -9.04 -6.30
CA PRO A 143 4.12 -8.63 -7.67
C PRO A 143 4.53 -7.16 -7.90
N SER A 144 4.85 -6.80 -9.15
CA SER A 144 5.29 -5.44 -9.50
C SER A 144 4.33 -4.34 -9.03
N TYR A 145 3.03 -4.53 -9.20
CA TYR A 145 2.01 -3.56 -8.75
C TYR A 145 1.97 -3.39 -7.23
N CYS A 146 2.21 -4.46 -6.46
CA CYS A 146 2.30 -4.36 -5.01
C CYS A 146 3.60 -3.71 -4.55
N LYS A 147 4.72 -3.95 -5.26
CA LYS A 147 5.97 -3.23 -5.00
C LYS A 147 5.81 -1.74 -5.26
N ALA A 148 5.27 -1.37 -6.43
CA ALA A 148 5.03 0.04 -6.77
C ALA A 148 4.17 0.74 -5.72
N TYR A 149 3.17 0.06 -5.15
CA TYR A 149 2.34 0.61 -4.09
C TYR A 149 3.01 0.63 -2.72
N PHE A 150 3.69 -0.43 -2.31
CA PHE A 150 4.24 -0.54 -0.94
C PHE A 150 5.61 0.11 -0.76
N GLU A 151 6.38 0.24 -1.83
CA GLU A 151 7.72 0.82 -1.83
C GLU A 151 7.69 2.28 -2.33
N HIS A 152 6.50 2.86 -2.57
CA HIS A 152 6.37 4.28 -2.90
C HIS A 152 6.83 5.14 -1.70
N GLY A 153 7.57 6.22 -1.94
CA GLY A 153 8.16 7.03 -0.86
C GLY A 153 7.15 7.74 0.07
N TRP A 154 5.86 7.72 -0.27
CA TRP A 154 4.77 8.45 0.42
C TRP A 154 3.70 7.52 0.97
N THR A 155 4.06 6.26 1.22
CA THR A 155 3.15 5.25 1.77
C THR A 155 3.82 4.49 2.91
N THR A 156 3.03 4.07 3.87
CA THR A 156 3.37 3.06 4.88
C THR A 156 2.49 1.82 4.73
N ALA A 157 1.69 1.73 3.65
CA ALA A 157 0.80 0.59 3.41
C ALA A 157 1.55 -0.75 3.32
N GLY A 158 2.84 -0.74 2.97
CA GLY A 158 3.70 -1.91 2.96
C GLY A 158 3.94 -2.55 4.34
N ASP A 159 3.82 -1.76 5.41
CA ASP A 159 4.04 -2.24 6.78
C ASP A 159 2.86 -3.10 7.28
N ALA A 160 1.70 -3.00 6.63
CA ALA A 160 0.52 -3.77 6.97
C ALA A 160 0.61 -5.25 6.57
N VAL A 161 1.60 -5.66 5.75
CA VAL A 161 1.72 -7.04 5.26
C VAL A 161 3.17 -7.52 5.21
N ARG A 162 3.47 -8.65 5.85
CA ARG A 162 4.81 -9.26 5.85
C ARG A 162 4.80 -10.74 5.54
N TYR A 163 5.92 -11.25 5.03
CA TYR A 163 6.13 -12.68 4.87
C TYR A 163 6.69 -13.28 6.16
N VAL A 164 6.22 -14.47 6.54
CA VAL A 164 6.61 -15.18 7.77
C VAL A 164 6.99 -16.61 7.43
N GLY A 165 8.12 -17.08 7.97
CA GLY A 165 8.65 -18.42 7.74
C GLY A 165 9.53 -18.50 6.49
N GLU A 166 9.96 -19.71 6.17
CA GLU A 166 10.76 -19.99 4.97
C GLU A 166 9.88 -20.53 3.86
N GLU A 167 10.14 -20.13 2.61
CA GLU A 167 9.34 -20.49 1.44
C GLU A 167 9.06 -21.99 1.31
N LYS A 168 10.08 -22.81 1.54
CA LYS A 168 9.98 -24.27 1.43
C LYS A 168 9.56 -24.96 2.74
N ASN A 169 9.30 -24.19 3.80
CA ASN A 169 8.94 -24.67 5.13
C ASN A 169 7.71 -23.93 5.68
N GLY A 170 6.62 -23.91 4.91
CA GLY A 170 5.33 -23.35 5.35
C GLY A 170 5.25 -21.82 5.38
N GLY A 171 6.18 -21.12 4.73
CA GLY A 171 6.18 -19.68 4.65
C GLY A 171 4.94 -19.11 3.97
N LYS A 172 4.46 -17.97 4.48
CA LYS A 172 3.24 -17.30 4.01
C LYS A 172 3.24 -15.80 4.30
N TRP A 173 2.43 -15.05 3.56
CA TRP A 173 2.10 -13.67 3.86
C TRP A 173 1.10 -13.61 5.02
N VAL A 174 1.26 -12.63 5.91
CA VAL A 174 0.34 -12.32 7.01
C VAL A 174 0.12 -10.81 7.07
N ASP A 175 -1.11 -10.41 7.40
CA ASP A 175 -1.41 -9.03 7.75
C ASP A 175 -0.84 -8.76 9.16
N VAL A 176 -0.22 -7.60 9.36
CA VAL A 176 0.61 -7.34 10.56
C VAL A 176 -0.08 -6.45 11.58
N ARG A 177 -1.29 -5.95 11.29
CA ARG A 177 -2.21 -5.24 12.16
C ARG A 177 -3.58 -5.17 11.49
#